data_AF-A0A838QSP9-F1
#
_entry.id   AF-A0A838QSP9-F1
#
_cell.length_a   1.000
_cell.length_b   1.000
_cell.length_c   1.000
_cell.angle_alpha   90.00
_cell.angle_beta   90.00
_cell.angle_gamma   90.00
#
_symmetry.space_group_name_H-M   'P 1'
#
loop_
_entity.id
_entity.type
_entity.pdbx_description
1 polymer ?
#
loop_
_entity_poly.entity_id
_entity_poly.type
_entity_poly.pdbx_seq_one_letter_code
_entity_poly.pdbx_strand_id
1 'polypeptide(L)'
;MRRLSTFFFGMVAGGLLIYAALNYHLIQAKDGLHLIPKVDATLACTYADIRNFGPSDWAQHPEIAMALFKADRSDLLESAASSTLETGLDRLLAPNTKQ
;
A
#
# COMPACT_ATOMS: atom_id res chain seq x y z
N MET A 1 23.68 29.12 -17.47
CA MET A 1 22.92 28.73 -16.25
C MET A 1 21.67 27.89 -16.51
N ARG A 2 20.93 28.09 -17.61
CA ARG A 2 19.67 27.37 -17.91
C ARG A 2 19.79 25.83 -17.90
N ARG A 3 20.88 25.25 -18.42
CA ARG A 3 21.11 23.79 -18.44
C ARG A 3 21.33 23.18 -17.05
N LEU A 4 22.01 23.92 -16.16
CA LEU A 4 22.28 23.45 -14.80
C LEU A 4 21.01 23.44 -13.95
N SER A 5 20.14 24.45 -14.13
CA SER A 5 18.82 24.49 -13.50
C SER A 5 17.92 23.33 -13.95
N THR A 6 17.91 22.99 -15.25
CA THR A 6 17.15 21.83 -15.74
C THR A 6 17.68 20.51 -15.19
N PHE A 7 19.00 20.38 -15.02
CA PHE A 7 19.62 19.22 -14.40
C PHE A 7 19.20 19.05 -12.93
N PHE A 8 19.34 20.11 -12.12
CA PHE A 8 18.93 20.05 -10.71
C PHE A 8 17.42 19.83 -10.55
N PHE A 9 16.61 20.42 -11.43
CA PHE A 9 15.18 20.16 -11.47
C PHE A 9 14.90 18.67 -11.72
N GLY A 10 15.55 18.07 -12.70
CA GLY A 10 15.43 16.63 -12.97
C GLY A 10 15.87 15.77 -11.79
N MET A 11 16.95 16.15 -11.10
CA MET A 11 17.44 15.45 -9.91
C MET A 11 16.43 15.49 -8.76
N VAL A 12 15.87 16.67 -8.46
CA VAL A 12 14.85 16.83 -7.42
C VAL A 12 13.57 16.09 -7.80
N ALA A 13 13.12 16.21 -9.05
CA ALA A 13 11.93 15.52 -9.54
C ALA A 13 12.09 13.99 -9.44
N GLY A 14 13.23 13.44 -9.86
CA GLY A 14 13.53 12.02 -9.74
C GLY A 14 13.60 11.55 -8.29
N GLY A 15 14.22 12.34 -7.41
CA GLY A 15 14.29 12.06 -5.97
C GLY A 15 12.91 12.03 -5.31
N LEU A 16 12.03 12.98 -5.66
CA LEU A 16 10.65 12.99 -5.17
C LEU A 16 9.84 11.81 -5.71
N LEU A 17 10.03 11.44 -6.98
CA LEU A 17 9.34 10.29 -7.57
C LEU A 17 9.74 8.97 -6.93
N ILE A 18 11.04 8.72 -6.71
CA ILE A 18 11.48 7.48 -6.06
C ILE A 18 11.06 7.45 -4.59
N TYR A 19 11.09 8.59 -3.91
CA TYR A 19 10.60 8.71 -2.54
C TYR A 19 9.11 8.37 -2.44
N ALA A 20 8.30 8.94 -3.34
CA ALA A 20 6.87 8.64 -3.40
C ALA A 20 6.62 7.15 -3.69
N ALA A 21 7.33 6.57 -4.65
CA ALA A 21 7.20 5.14 -4.99
C ALA A 21 7.59 4.20 -3.84
N LEU A 22 8.58 4.59 -3.03
CA LEU A 22 9.02 3.83 -1.87
C LEU A 22 8.03 3.91 -0.70
N ASN A 23 7.38 5.06 -0.51
CA ASN A 23 6.62 5.35 0.71
C ASN A 23 5.10 5.33 0.53
N TYR A 24 4.59 5.27 -0.70
CA TYR A 24 3.16 5.23 -0.97
C TYR A 24 2.76 4.12 -1.96
N HIS A 25 1.62 3.49 -1.68
CA HIS A 25 0.87 2.66 -2.61
C HIS A 25 -0.16 3.52 -3.32
N LEU A 26 -0.26 3.38 -4.64
CA LEU A 26 -1.34 3.92 -5.43
C LEU A 26 -2.39 2.81 -5.64
N ILE A 27 -3.49 2.90 -4.92
CA ILE A 27 -4.54 1.88 -4.90
C ILE A 27 -5.72 2.34 -5.74
N GLN A 28 -6.04 1.58 -6.78
CA GLN A 28 -7.27 1.77 -7.55
C GLN A 28 -8.39 0.94 -6.90
N ALA A 29 -9.36 1.64 -6.33
CA ALA A 29 -10.58 1.07 -5.79
C ALA A 29 -11.79 1.45 -6.67
N LYS A 30 -13.00 1.04 -6.25
CA LYS A 30 -14.24 1.25 -7.01
C LYS A 30 -14.68 2.72 -7.04
N ASP A 31 -14.32 3.45 -6.00
CA ASP A 31 -14.61 4.86 -5.78
C ASP A 31 -13.52 5.79 -6.35
N GLY A 32 -12.31 5.31 -6.60
CA GLY A 32 -11.25 6.09 -7.24
C GLY A 32 -9.83 5.60 -6.96
N LEU A 33 -8.87 6.49 -7.19
CA LEU A 33 -7.45 6.30 -6.86
C LEU A 33 -7.16 6.83 -5.46
N HIS A 34 -6.53 6.02 -4.64
CA HIS A 34 -6.16 6.33 -3.27
C HIS A 34 -4.66 6.21 -3.08
N LEU A 35 -4.04 7.19 -2.44
CA LEU A 35 -2.64 7.15 -2.04
C LEU A 35 -2.57 6.73 -0.57
N ILE A 36 -2.04 5.53 -0.34
CA ILE A 36 -1.94 4.94 1.00
C ILE A 36 -0.47 4.85 1.39
N PRO A 37 -0.05 5.36 2.56
CA PRO A 37 1.31 5.18 3.05
C PRO A 37 1.68 3.70 3.18
N LYS A 38 2.86 3.29 2.71
CA LYS A 38 3.36 1.94 2.91
C LYS A 38 3.77 1.73 4.37
N VAL A 39 3.70 0.50 4.83
CA VAL A 39 4.22 0.13 6.15
C VAL A 39 5.74 0.11 6.17
N ASP A 40 6.35 -0.42 5.11
CA ASP A 40 7.79 -0.48 4.92
C ASP A 40 8.17 0.18 3.60
N ALA A 41 9.31 0.88 3.58
CA ALA A 41 9.81 1.54 2.38
C ALA A 41 10.30 0.51 1.36
N THR A 42 9.47 0.22 0.35
CA THR A 42 9.75 -0.78 -0.68
C THR A 42 9.25 -0.33 -2.05
N LEU A 43 9.89 -0.76 -3.13
CA LEU A 43 9.40 -0.54 -4.50
C LEU A 43 8.34 -1.57 -4.91
N ALA A 44 8.16 -2.63 -4.13
CA ALA A 44 7.11 -3.61 -4.35
C ALA A 44 5.72 -2.95 -4.22
N CYS A 45 4.76 -3.45 -5.01
CA CYS A 45 3.35 -3.09 -4.92
C CYS A 45 3.09 -1.57 -4.97
N THR A 46 3.85 -0.81 -5.76
CA THR A 46 3.67 0.65 -5.88
C THR A 46 2.31 1.02 -6.47
N TYR A 47 1.73 0.16 -7.30
CA TYR A 47 0.36 0.25 -7.79
C TYR A 47 -0.37 -1.06 -7.55
N ALA A 48 -1.63 -0.98 -7.09
CA ALA A 48 -2.49 -2.14 -6.91
C ALA A 48 -3.93 -1.80 -7.29
N ASP A 49 -4.56 -2.70 -8.05
CA ASP A 49 -5.97 -2.58 -8.44
C ASP A 49 -6.81 -3.56 -7.63
N ILE A 50 -7.47 -3.05 -6.60
CA ILE A 50 -8.24 -3.86 -5.64
C ILE A 50 -9.72 -4.00 -6.03
N ARG A 51 -10.13 -3.46 -7.18
CA ARG A 51 -11.55 -3.44 -7.59
C ARG A 51 -12.16 -4.83 -7.69
N ASN A 52 -11.36 -5.81 -8.09
CA ASN A 52 -11.75 -7.20 -8.28
C ASN A 52 -10.95 -8.17 -7.40
N PHE A 53 -10.29 -7.68 -6.35
CA PHE A 53 -9.50 -8.54 -5.47
C PHE A 53 -10.40 -9.57 -4.77
N GLY A 54 -10.10 -10.84 -4.98
CA GLY A 54 -10.67 -11.95 -4.24
C GLY A 54 -9.82 -12.37 -3.03
N PRO A 55 -10.27 -13.34 -2.23
CA PRO A 55 -9.54 -13.80 -1.04
C PRO A 55 -8.10 -14.26 -1.31
N SER A 56 -7.85 -14.88 -2.47
CA SER A 56 -6.51 -15.31 -2.89
C SER A 56 -5.57 -14.14 -3.16
N ASP A 57 -6.09 -13.03 -3.71
CA ASP A 57 -5.28 -11.86 -4.06
C ASP A 57 -4.85 -11.12 -2.78
N TRP A 58 -5.75 -11.04 -1.80
CA TRP A 58 -5.43 -10.52 -0.48
C TRP A 58 -4.40 -11.37 0.26
N ALA A 59 -4.46 -12.69 0.11
CA ALA A 59 -3.46 -13.60 0.67
C ALA A 59 -2.08 -13.48 -0.01
N GLN A 60 -2.05 -13.11 -1.29
CA GLN A 60 -0.81 -12.84 -2.04
C GLN A 60 -0.24 -11.45 -1.76
N HIS A 61 -1.07 -10.50 -1.31
CA HIS A 61 -0.71 -9.12 -1.03
C HIS A 61 -1.06 -8.68 0.41
N PRO A 62 -0.59 -9.39 1.45
CA PRO A 62 -0.90 -9.06 2.85
C PRO A 62 -0.41 -7.66 3.25
N GLU A 63 0.66 -7.17 2.63
CA GLU A 63 1.21 -5.84 2.86
C GLU A 63 0.23 -4.71 2.52
N ILE A 64 -0.60 -4.89 1.48
CA ILE A 64 -1.60 -3.90 1.06
C ILE A 64 -2.73 -3.83 2.09
N ALA A 65 -3.19 -4.98 2.56
CA ALA A 65 -4.23 -5.05 3.59
C ALA A 65 -3.77 -4.42 4.90
N MET A 66 -2.53 -4.68 5.31
CA MET A 66 -1.93 -4.06 6.49
C MET A 66 -1.79 -2.54 6.33
N ALA A 67 -1.39 -2.05 5.15
CA ALA A 67 -1.28 -0.63 4.87
C ALA A 67 -2.65 0.08 4.92
N LEU A 68 -3.69 -0.51 4.32
CA LEU A 68 -5.06 -0.02 4.38
C LEU A 68 -5.58 0.04 5.82
N PHE A 69 -5.34 -1.01 6.61
CA PHE A 69 -5.71 -1.04 8.02
C PHE A 69 -5.02 0.06 8.83
N LYS A 70 -3.70 0.23 8.68
CA LYS A 70 -2.95 1.29 9.38
C LYS A 70 -3.36 2.71 8.95
N ALA A 71 -3.83 2.87 7.71
CA ALA A 71 -4.29 4.14 7.19
C ALA A 71 -5.75 4.46 7.53
N ASP A 72 -6.41 3.64 8.37
CA ASP A 72 -7.84 3.75 8.70
C ASP A 72 -8.74 3.72 7.45
N ARG A 73 -8.34 2.92 6.46
CA ARG A 73 -9.03 2.73 5.17
C ARG A 73 -9.55 1.29 5.01
N SER A 74 -10.12 0.76 6.08
CA SER A 74 -10.75 -0.56 6.09
C SER A 74 -12.02 -0.62 5.21
N ASP A 75 -12.63 0.53 4.93
CA ASP A 75 -13.70 0.72 3.95
C ASP A 75 -13.33 0.19 2.56
N LEU A 76 -12.06 0.26 2.18
CA LEU A 76 -11.57 -0.24 0.89
C LEU A 76 -11.38 -1.77 0.86
N LEU A 77 -11.42 -2.45 2.01
CA LEU A 77 -11.28 -3.92 2.12
C LEU A 77 -12.62 -4.65 1.89
N GLU A 78 -13.74 -3.93 1.97
CA GLU A 78 -15.07 -4.50 2.25
C GLU A 78 -15.73 -5.25 1.08
N SER A 79 -15.10 -5.32 -0.10
CA SER A 79 -15.71 -6.01 -1.26
C SER A 79 -15.50 -7.54 -1.30
N ALA A 80 -14.56 -8.13 -0.54
CA ALA A 80 -14.31 -9.59 -0.61
C ALA A 80 -13.59 -10.20 0.60
N ALA A 81 -13.10 -9.40 1.56
CA ALA A 81 -11.96 -9.82 2.40
C ALA A 81 -12.18 -9.76 3.91
N SER A 82 -13.28 -9.18 4.39
CA SER A 82 -13.50 -8.89 5.82
C SER A 82 -13.34 -10.13 6.72
N SER A 83 -13.89 -11.29 6.34
CA SER A 83 -13.82 -12.50 7.18
C SER A 83 -12.46 -13.22 7.19
N THR A 84 -11.72 -13.16 6.08
CA THR A 84 -10.42 -13.85 5.95
C THR A 84 -9.28 -12.98 6.50
N LEU A 85 -9.38 -11.66 6.34
CA LEU A 85 -8.41 -10.71 6.86
C LEU A 85 -8.47 -10.58 8.38
N GLU A 86 -9.64 -10.49 9.01
CA GLU A 86 -9.75 -10.48 10.48
C GLU A 86 -9.04 -11.70 11.10
N THR A 87 -9.30 -12.89 10.56
CA THR A 87 -8.70 -14.14 11.05
C THR A 87 -7.16 -14.18 10.84
N GLY A 88 -6.66 -13.56 9.77
CA GLY A 88 -5.22 -13.47 9.49
C GLY A 88 -4.51 -12.40 10.31
N LEU A 89 -5.14 -11.24 10.49
CA LEU A 89 -4.66 -10.11 11.29
C LEU A 89 -4.62 -10.46 12.77
N ASP A 90 -5.64 -11.13 13.31
CA ASP A 90 -5.64 -11.61 14.70
C ASP A 90 -4.47 -12.56 14.97
N ARG A 91 -4.05 -13.36 13.99
CA ARG A 91 -2.88 -14.25 14.15
C ARG A 91 -1.54 -13.51 14.12
N LEU A 92 -1.48 -12.38 13.42
CA LEU A 92 -0.27 -11.55 13.32
C LEU A 92 -0.16 -10.54 14.46
N LEU A 93 -1.30 -10.11 15.00
CA LEU A 93 -1.41 -9.16 16.10
C LEU A 93 -1.56 -9.83 17.46
N ALA A 94 -1.98 -11.09 17.55
CA ALA A 94 -1.90 -11.86 18.79
C ALA A 94 -0.42 -12.07 19.13
N PRO A 95 0.13 -11.38 20.15
CA PRO A 95 1.46 -11.70 20.62
C PRO A 95 1.44 -13.16 21.04
N ASN A 96 2.53 -13.87 20.76
CA ASN A 96 2.77 -15.24 21.16
C ASN A 96 2.68 -15.39 22.69
N THR A 97 1.48 -15.41 23.26
CA THR A 97 1.19 -15.90 24.61
C THR A 97 0.84 -17.38 24.48
N LYS A 98 1.84 -18.18 24.17
CA LYS A 98 1.83 -19.61 24.49
C LYS A 98 2.56 -19.79 25.81
N GLN A 99 1.78 -20.31 26.77
CA GLN A 99 2.10 -21.29 27.82
C GLN A 99 3.39 -21.12 28.62
#